data_AF-A0A1C5Z0P7-F1
#
_entry.id   AF-A0A1C5Z0P7-F1
#
_cell.length_a   1.000
_cell.length_b   1.000
_cell.length_c   1.000
_cell.angle_alpha   90.00
_cell.angle_beta   90.00
_cell.angle_gamma   90.00
#
_symmetry.space_group_name_H-M   'P 1'
#
loop_
_entity.id
_entity.type
_entity.pdbx_description
1 polymer ?
#
loop_
_entity_poly.entity_id
_entity_poly.type
_entity_poly.pdbx_seq_one_letter_code
_entity_poly.pdbx_strand_id
1 'polypeptide(L)'
;MKKNRFLWALLLLVSLGAAAQDNIHFVAGTPTQKGLSQKNMDALKLKVEQIIARNNAGTASLYNAFVIQPELVLGETKKTEGLLRDVTLVTGEFSLTARNKYDDSVYGTAVIEVQGDATGSKDDAIASLISDIKVTDPAFVRFIRTTRKRIADFYQQNCPVIIKKAEVLIDAGLLNEAADYLFIVPETVPCYDEVLGILQKIGKREPQESPVTPEPAPEEPASPEPAPEVQPTPVAEPVTSPEPVVVQPEKSPLPECKISVSCNDLSFELVSCEGNETAESIRVYARFTNTGVTNNSATIRMTSAIDPDGATFTNFSQIETNGCTSWTYGNKMPKGVRIGKVFEIKGVSTPCATLSYVEMTVDNCKVIIHNLPVDWK
;
A
#
# COMPACT_ATOMS: atom_id res chain seq x y z
N MET A 1 -49.37 58.11 2.86
CA MET A 1 -47.93 58.14 2.52
C MET A 1 -47.09 57.99 3.78
N LYS A 2 -46.58 56.79 4.08
CA LYS A 2 -45.40 56.53 4.94
C LYS A 2 -45.03 55.06 4.72
N LYS A 3 -44.14 54.88 3.73
CA LYS A 3 -43.66 53.61 3.17
C LYS A 3 -42.66 52.94 4.12
N ASN A 4 -42.80 51.61 4.23
CA ASN A 4 -41.73 50.61 4.18
C ASN A 4 -40.35 51.01 4.70
N ARG A 5 -40.10 50.89 6.01
CA ARG A 5 -38.72 50.87 6.54
C ARG A 5 -38.43 49.74 7.54
N PHE A 6 -39.31 48.75 7.68
CA PHE A 6 -39.18 47.70 8.70
C PHE A 6 -39.00 46.26 8.16
N LEU A 7 -38.76 46.09 6.86
CA LEU A 7 -38.65 44.76 6.22
C LEU A 7 -37.26 44.43 5.64
N TRP A 8 -36.24 45.21 5.97
CA TRP A 8 -34.86 45.04 5.45
C TRP A 8 -33.79 44.76 6.52
N ALA A 9 -34.20 44.46 7.76
CA ALA A 9 -33.26 44.20 8.86
C ALA A 9 -33.19 42.73 9.32
N LEU A 10 -33.93 41.81 8.69
CA LEU A 10 -33.96 40.38 9.07
C LEU A 10 -33.28 39.44 8.05
N LEU A 11 -32.47 39.99 7.14
CA LEU A 11 -31.79 39.23 6.07
C LEU A 11 -30.25 39.19 6.21
N LEU A 12 -29.71 39.57 7.38
CA LEU A 12 -28.25 39.70 7.59
C LEU A 12 -27.73 38.96 8.84
N LEU A 13 -28.33 37.84 9.22
CA LEU A 13 -27.83 36.98 10.31
C LEU A 13 -28.03 35.48 9.98
N VAL A 14 -27.68 35.06 8.77
CA VAL A 14 -27.18 33.71 8.53
C VAL A 14 -25.68 33.85 8.32
N SER A 15 -24.98 33.92 9.45
CA SER A 15 -23.53 33.95 9.54
C SER A 15 -22.94 32.68 8.93
N LEU A 16 -22.01 32.89 8.00
CA LEU A 16 -20.79 32.10 7.76
C LEU A 16 -20.88 30.61 8.17
N GLY A 17 -21.30 29.79 7.20
CA GLY A 17 -21.07 28.35 7.21
C GLY A 17 -20.79 27.79 5.81
N ALA A 18 -20.41 28.65 4.86
CA ALA A 18 -20.15 28.28 3.47
C ALA A 18 -18.72 28.63 3.07
N ALA A 19 -17.75 28.07 3.79
CA ALA A 19 -16.35 28.10 3.41
C ALA A 19 -15.67 26.85 3.96
N ALA A 20 -15.71 25.75 3.17
CA ALA A 20 -14.80 24.59 3.23
C ALA A 20 -15.33 23.35 2.46
N GLN A 21 -16.59 23.32 2.00
CA GLN A 21 -17.19 22.05 1.56
C GLN A 21 -16.74 21.51 0.19
N ASP A 22 -15.94 22.24 -0.58
CA ASP A 22 -15.67 21.90 -1.99
C ASP A 22 -14.31 21.26 -2.30
N ASN A 23 -13.43 21.05 -1.31
CA ASN A 23 -12.04 20.65 -1.61
C ASN A 23 -11.75 19.15 -1.50
N ILE A 24 -12.64 18.32 -0.93
CA ILE A 24 -12.37 16.88 -0.82
C ILE A 24 -12.68 16.20 -2.16
N HIS A 25 -11.64 15.62 -2.76
CA HIS A 25 -11.74 14.85 -4.00
C HIS A 25 -11.56 13.35 -3.73
N PHE A 26 -12.05 12.54 -4.65
CA PHE A 26 -11.96 11.08 -4.61
C PHE A 26 -11.39 10.56 -5.93
N VAL A 27 -10.75 9.40 -5.84
CA VAL A 27 -10.43 8.56 -6.98
C VAL A 27 -11.21 7.25 -6.88
N ALA A 28 -11.57 6.65 -8.01
CA ALA A 28 -12.25 5.37 -8.02
C ALA A 28 -11.28 4.23 -7.69
N GLY A 29 -11.63 3.41 -6.70
CA GLY A 29 -10.93 2.17 -6.38
C GLY A 29 -11.19 1.11 -7.44
N THR A 30 -10.23 0.21 -7.62
CA THR A 30 -10.41 -0.98 -8.47
C THR A 30 -11.23 -2.01 -7.70
N PRO A 31 -12.34 -2.54 -8.24
CA PRO A 31 -13.08 -3.63 -7.60
C PRO A 31 -12.15 -4.85 -7.41
N THR A 32 -12.17 -5.46 -6.23
CA THR A 32 -11.31 -6.62 -5.89
C THR A 32 -12.11 -7.92 -5.68
N GLN A 33 -13.42 -7.87 -5.88
CA GLN A 33 -14.33 -8.97 -5.63
C GLN A 33 -14.11 -10.16 -6.58
N LYS A 34 -14.13 -11.36 -5.99
CA LYS A 34 -14.05 -12.62 -6.74
C LYS A 34 -15.36 -12.86 -7.49
N GLY A 35 -15.27 -13.48 -8.67
CA GLY A 35 -16.46 -13.89 -9.44
C GLY A 35 -16.96 -12.87 -10.48
N LEU A 36 -16.28 -11.72 -10.62
CA LEU A 36 -16.45 -10.84 -11.78
C LEU A 36 -15.32 -11.04 -12.79
N SER A 37 -15.67 -10.98 -14.08
CA SER A 37 -14.68 -10.89 -15.15
C SER A 37 -13.94 -9.55 -15.10
N GLN A 38 -12.71 -9.49 -15.63
CA GLN A 38 -11.92 -8.24 -15.68
C GLN A 38 -12.69 -7.12 -16.40
N LYS A 39 -13.35 -7.46 -17.51
CA LYS A 39 -14.23 -6.55 -18.25
C LYS A 39 -15.31 -5.93 -17.37
N ASN A 40 -15.97 -6.74 -16.53
CA ASN A 40 -17.00 -6.27 -15.62
C ASN A 40 -16.42 -5.44 -14.45
N MET A 41 -15.22 -5.79 -13.96
CA MET A 41 -14.52 -4.95 -12.97
C MET A 41 -14.14 -3.58 -13.55
N ASP A 42 -13.65 -3.53 -14.79
CA ASP A 42 -13.30 -2.27 -15.46
C ASP A 42 -14.55 -1.42 -15.72
N ALA A 43 -15.65 -2.04 -16.16
CA ALA A 43 -16.93 -1.35 -16.34
C ALA A 43 -17.50 -0.80 -15.02
N LEU A 44 -17.37 -1.56 -13.93
CA LEU A 44 -17.80 -1.12 -12.61
C LEU A 44 -16.96 0.06 -12.11
N LYS A 45 -15.64 -0.01 -12.26
CA LYS A 45 -14.74 1.11 -11.95
C LYS A 45 -15.12 2.37 -12.74
N LEU A 46 -15.35 2.23 -14.05
CA LEU A 46 -15.78 3.34 -14.90
C LEU A 46 -17.11 3.95 -14.43
N LYS A 47 -18.06 3.15 -13.95
CA LYS A 47 -19.30 3.67 -13.36
C LYS A 47 -19.03 4.51 -12.12
N VAL A 48 -18.10 4.11 -11.26
CA VAL A 48 -17.67 4.92 -10.10
C VAL A 48 -17.03 6.22 -10.54
N GLU A 49 -16.14 6.20 -11.53
CA GLU A 49 -15.50 7.40 -12.08
C GLU A 49 -16.55 8.38 -12.62
N GLN A 50 -17.58 7.88 -13.32
CA GLN A 50 -18.71 8.67 -13.81
C GLN A 50 -19.54 9.27 -12.66
N ILE A 51 -19.80 8.50 -11.59
CA ILE A 51 -20.49 8.99 -10.38
C ILE A 51 -19.69 10.12 -9.73
N ILE A 52 -18.38 9.92 -9.56
CA ILE A 52 -17.46 10.91 -8.98
C ILE A 52 -17.43 12.18 -9.83
N ALA A 53 -17.22 12.04 -11.14
CA ALA A 53 -17.16 13.15 -12.08
C ALA A 53 -18.46 13.96 -12.09
N ARG A 54 -19.62 13.29 -12.10
CA ARG A 54 -20.93 13.95 -12.06
C ARG A 54 -21.13 14.80 -10.82
N ASN A 55 -20.53 14.41 -9.70
CA ASN A 55 -20.60 15.13 -8.44
C ASN A 55 -19.47 16.17 -8.27
N ASN A 56 -18.72 16.49 -9.34
CA ASN A 56 -17.55 17.35 -9.31
C ASN A 56 -16.59 16.95 -8.18
N ALA A 57 -16.39 15.64 -8.02
CA ALA A 57 -15.64 15.06 -6.92
C ALA A 57 -14.38 14.32 -7.35
N GLY A 58 -14.06 14.36 -8.63
CA GLY A 58 -12.85 13.75 -9.16
C GLY A 58 -11.63 14.61 -8.94
N THR A 59 -10.47 13.98 -8.96
CA THR A 59 -9.16 14.61 -9.09
C THR A 59 -8.29 13.78 -10.01
N ALA A 60 -7.38 14.44 -10.73
CA ALA A 60 -6.32 13.77 -11.49
C ALA A 60 -5.09 13.43 -10.62
N SER A 61 -5.07 13.87 -9.35
CA SER A 61 -3.96 13.62 -8.45
C SER A 61 -3.90 12.15 -8.04
N LEU A 62 -2.84 11.46 -8.47
CA LEU A 62 -2.51 10.10 -8.04
C LEU A 62 -2.18 10.04 -6.53
N TYR A 63 -1.84 11.18 -5.94
CA TYR A 63 -1.52 11.32 -4.51
C TYR A 63 -2.76 11.53 -3.63
N ASN A 64 -3.96 11.63 -4.21
CA ASN A 64 -5.18 11.79 -3.44
C ASN A 64 -5.37 10.63 -2.45
N ALA A 65 -5.57 10.97 -1.17
CA ALA A 65 -5.71 9.98 -0.10
C ALA A 65 -7.07 9.26 -0.15
N PHE A 66 -8.13 9.93 -0.60
CA PHE A 66 -9.48 9.39 -0.52
C PHE A 66 -9.86 8.59 -1.75
N VAL A 67 -10.30 7.36 -1.52
CA VAL A 67 -10.72 6.42 -2.56
C VAL A 67 -12.17 6.06 -2.31
N ILE A 68 -12.96 5.99 -3.37
CA ILE A 68 -14.28 5.35 -3.32
C ILE A 68 -14.13 3.94 -3.89
N GLN A 69 -14.19 2.96 -3.00
CA GLN A 69 -14.10 1.54 -3.33
C GLN A 69 -15.48 1.01 -3.71
N PRO A 70 -15.68 0.54 -4.96
CA PRO A 70 -16.88 -0.20 -5.33
C PRO A 70 -16.83 -1.67 -4.90
N GLU A 71 -18.00 -2.19 -4.58
CA GLU A 71 -18.27 -3.62 -4.44
C GLU A 71 -19.65 -3.93 -5.04
N LEU A 72 -19.78 -5.10 -5.65
CA LEU A 72 -20.99 -5.61 -6.30
C LEU A 72 -21.24 -7.05 -5.85
N VAL A 73 -22.02 -7.20 -4.79
CA VAL A 73 -22.40 -8.52 -4.28
C VAL A 73 -23.53 -9.07 -5.14
N LEU A 74 -23.27 -10.18 -5.86
CA LEU A 74 -24.27 -10.82 -6.70
C LEU A 74 -25.23 -11.65 -5.85
N GLY A 75 -26.52 -11.40 -6.00
CA GLY A 75 -27.62 -12.13 -5.38
C GLY A 75 -28.11 -13.31 -6.22
N GLU A 76 -29.42 -13.55 -6.18
CA GLU A 76 -30.04 -14.66 -6.89
C GLU A 76 -29.88 -14.52 -8.41
N THR A 77 -29.58 -15.65 -9.06
CA THR A 77 -29.63 -15.79 -10.51
C THR A 77 -30.87 -16.61 -10.87
N LYS A 78 -31.81 -16.02 -11.61
CA LYS A 78 -33.01 -16.71 -12.09
C LYS A 78 -32.90 -16.92 -13.58
N LYS A 79 -33.01 -18.17 -14.02
CA LYS A 79 -33.17 -18.51 -15.43
C LYS A 79 -34.65 -18.75 -15.69
N THR A 80 -35.20 -17.99 -16.63
CA THR A 80 -36.57 -18.23 -17.10
C THR A 80 -36.48 -18.82 -18.50
N GLU A 81 -36.99 -20.04 -18.65
CA GLU A 81 -37.14 -20.68 -19.96
C GLU A 81 -38.27 -19.99 -20.71
N GLY A 82 -37.93 -19.21 -21.73
CA GLY A 82 -38.89 -18.54 -22.60
C GLY A 82 -39.20 -19.39 -23.83
N LEU A 83 -40.41 -19.24 -24.39
CA LEU A 83 -40.83 -19.94 -25.62
C LEU A 83 -39.90 -19.72 -26.84
N LEU A 84 -39.13 -18.63 -26.87
CA LEU A 84 -38.22 -18.27 -27.96
C LEU A 84 -36.75 -18.23 -27.55
N ARG A 85 -36.43 -17.79 -26.32
CA ARG A 85 -35.07 -17.70 -25.76
C ARG A 85 -35.09 -17.73 -24.25
N ASP A 86 -34.06 -18.31 -23.64
CA ASP A 86 -33.83 -18.25 -22.20
C ASP A 86 -33.31 -16.87 -21.79
N VAL A 87 -33.81 -16.37 -20.66
CA VAL A 87 -33.35 -15.12 -20.05
C VAL A 87 -32.71 -15.42 -18.71
N THR A 88 -31.49 -14.93 -18.51
CA THR A 88 -30.81 -14.96 -17.21
C THR A 88 -30.98 -13.60 -16.53
N LEU A 89 -31.70 -13.58 -15.41
CA LEU A 89 -31.81 -12.43 -14.52
C LEU A 89 -30.80 -12.56 -13.38
N VAL A 90 -30.03 -11.51 -13.14
CA VAL A 90 -29.12 -11.39 -12.00
C VAL A 90 -29.53 -10.19 -11.16
N THR A 91 -29.63 -10.40 -9.86
CA THR A 91 -29.82 -9.33 -8.87
C THR A 91 -28.53 -9.14 -8.08
N GLY A 92 -28.38 -8.02 -7.39
CA GLY A 92 -27.26 -7.78 -6.50
C GLY A 92 -27.36 -6.49 -5.70
N GLU A 93 -26.39 -6.28 -4.83
CA GLU A 93 -26.20 -5.05 -4.08
C GLU A 93 -24.91 -4.38 -4.55
N PHE A 94 -25.05 -3.15 -5.02
CA PHE A 94 -23.92 -2.30 -5.38
C PHE A 94 -23.64 -1.33 -4.24
N SER A 95 -22.44 -1.39 -3.69
CA SER A 95 -22.00 -0.52 -2.62
C SER A 95 -20.80 0.35 -3.03
N LEU A 96 -20.76 1.54 -2.43
CA LEU A 96 -19.65 2.49 -2.53
C LEU A 96 -19.17 2.80 -1.11
N THR A 97 -17.90 2.54 -0.84
CA THR A 97 -17.27 2.87 0.45
C THR A 97 -16.17 3.89 0.25
N ALA A 98 -16.29 5.05 0.89
CA ALA A 98 -15.27 6.08 0.86
C ALA A 98 -14.29 5.88 2.02
N ARG A 99 -13.02 5.72 1.69
CA ARG A 99 -11.95 5.42 2.66
C ARG A 99 -10.69 6.23 2.39
N ASN A 100 -9.87 6.42 3.41
CA ASN A 100 -8.50 6.87 3.23
C ASN A 100 -7.64 5.65 2.86
N LYS A 101 -6.90 5.75 1.76
CA LYS A 101 -6.02 4.69 1.26
C LYS A 101 -4.80 4.47 2.16
N TYR A 102 -4.54 5.38 3.08
CA TYR A 102 -3.38 5.33 3.96
C TYR A 102 -3.65 4.73 5.34
N ASP A 103 -4.88 4.64 5.81
CA ASP A 103 -5.13 4.08 7.15
C ASP A 103 -6.40 3.23 7.20
N ASP A 104 -7.03 3.01 6.04
CA ASP A 104 -8.32 2.32 5.89
C ASP A 104 -9.49 2.98 6.64
N SER A 105 -9.33 4.22 7.11
CA SER A 105 -10.43 4.93 7.78
C SER A 105 -11.60 5.09 6.82
N VAL A 106 -12.77 4.59 7.22
CA VAL A 106 -14.01 4.68 6.44
C VAL A 106 -14.81 5.91 6.87
N TYR A 107 -15.17 6.74 5.89
CA TYR A 107 -15.92 7.99 6.11
C TYR A 107 -17.38 7.89 5.70
N GLY A 108 -17.74 6.90 4.89
CA GLY A 108 -19.13 6.63 4.54
C GLY A 108 -19.29 5.46 3.60
N THR A 109 -20.50 4.93 3.59
CA THR A 109 -20.93 3.87 2.69
C THR A 109 -22.31 4.21 2.13
N ALA A 110 -22.54 3.86 0.88
CA ALA A 110 -23.87 3.83 0.27
C ALA A 110 -24.08 2.48 -0.39
N VAL A 111 -25.32 1.99 -0.36
CA VAL A 111 -25.72 0.71 -0.96
C VAL A 111 -27.00 0.97 -1.75
N ILE A 112 -27.07 0.40 -2.95
CA ILE A 112 -28.28 0.33 -3.75
C ILE A 112 -28.49 -1.09 -4.26
N GLU A 113 -29.74 -1.48 -4.43
CA GLU A 113 -30.10 -2.70 -5.13
C GLU A 113 -29.99 -2.48 -6.63
N VAL A 114 -29.47 -3.49 -7.33
CA VAL A 114 -29.22 -3.47 -8.76
C VAL A 114 -29.67 -4.79 -9.38
N GLN A 115 -30.13 -4.73 -10.61
CA GLN A 115 -30.54 -5.90 -11.37
C GLN A 115 -30.20 -5.70 -12.83
N GLY A 116 -30.02 -6.80 -13.54
CA GLY A 116 -29.85 -6.82 -14.99
C GLY A 116 -30.20 -8.18 -15.56
N ASP A 117 -30.64 -8.18 -16.80
CA ASP A 117 -31.04 -9.37 -17.52
C ASP A 117 -30.38 -9.43 -18.89
N ALA A 118 -30.16 -10.64 -19.39
CA ALA A 118 -29.66 -10.85 -20.73
C ALA A 118 -30.19 -12.15 -21.34
N THR A 119 -30.46 -12.11 -22.64
CA THR A 119 -30.59 -13.32 -23.47
C THR A 119 -29.18 -13.86 -23.74
N GLY A 120 -28.61 -14.57 -22.78
CA GLY A 120 -27.19 -14.97 -22.84
C GLY A 120 -26.65 -15.55 -21.55
N SER A 121 -25.35 -15.38 -21.35
CA SER A 121 -24.63 -15.91 -20.19
C SER A 121 -24.91 -15.09 -18.93
N LYS A 122 -24.53 -15.64 -17.77
CA LYS A 122 -24.54 -14.90 -16.50
C LYS A 122 -23.65 -13.65 -16.57
N ASP A 123 -22.53 -13.70 -17.28
CA ASP A 123 -21.61 -12.56 -17.42
C ASP A 123 -22.24 -11.42 -18.22
N ASP A 124 -23.08 -11.74 -19.22
CA ASP A 124 -23.84 -10.74 -19.99
C ASP A 124 -24.91 -10.07 -19.13
N ALA A 125 -25.61 -10.83 -18.28
CA ALA A 125 -26.59 -10.28 -17.34
C ALA A 125 -25.91 -9.38 -16.29
N ILE A 126 -24.70 -9.73 -15.82
CA ILE A 126 -23.89 -8.87 -14.95
C ILE A 126 -23.46 -7.59 -15.67
N ALA A 127 -23.04 -7.68 -16.93
CA ALA A 127 -22.68 -6.50 -17.72
C ALA A 127 -23.89 -5.56 -17.90
N SER A 128 -25.09 -6.10 -18.16
CA SER A 128 -26.33 -5.32 -18.19
C SER A 128 -26.60 -4.66 -16.84
N LEU A 129 -26.51 -5.41 -15.75
CA LEU A 129 -26.71 -4.89 -14.39
C LEU A 129 -25.80 -3.69 -14.10
N ILE A 130 -24.50 -3.80 -14.43
CA ILE A 130 -23.53 -2.71 -14.24
C ILE A 130 -23.90 -1.51 -15.12
N SER A 131 -24.28 -1.75 -16.38
CA SER A 131 -24.71 -0.71 -17.32
C SER A 131 -25.94 0.05 -16.80
N ASP A 132 -26.87 -0.65 -16.14
CA ASP A 132 -28.12 -0.10 -15.64
C ASP A 132 -27.97 0.69 -14.33
N ILE A 133 -26.78 0.66 -13.70
CA ILE A 133 -26.45 1.57 -12.59
C ILE A 133 -26.58 3.01 -13.07
N LYS A 134 -27.60 3.70 -12.52
CA LYS A 134 -27.89 5.10 -12.80
C LYS A 134 -26.92 5.98 -12.03
N VAL A 135 -25.91 6.50 -12.70
CA VAL A 135 -24.96 7.46 -12.10
C VAL A 135 -25.64 8.73 -11.58
N THR A 136 -26.91 8.95 -11.93
CA THR A 136 -27.77 10.03 -11.48
C THR A 136 -28.56 9.73 -10.21
N ASP A 137 -28.38 8.55 -9.61
CA ASP A 137 -29.14 8.15 -8.42
C ASP A 137 -28.91 9.15 -7.27
N PRO A 138 -29.98 9.67 -6.63
CA PRO A 138 -29.86 10.59 -5.50
C PRO A 138 -29.06 10.02 -4.31
N ALA A 139 -28.99 8.69 -4.15
CA ALA A 139 -28.17 8.03 -3.14
C ALA A 139 -26.68 8.39 -3.33
N PHE A 140 -26.18 8.43 -4.57
CA PHE A 140 -24.80 8.79 -4.86
C PHE A 140 -24.50 10.27 -4.58
N VAL A 141 -25.43 11.16 -4.93
CA VAL A 141 -25.29 12.60 -4.63
C VAL A 141 -25.24 12.82 -3.12
N ARG A 142 -26.14 12.15 -2.38
CA ARG A 142 -26.17 12.22 -0.91
C ARG A 142 -24.90 11.63 -0.30
N PHE A 143 -24.43 10.49 -0.80
CA PHE A 143 -23.21 9.81 -0.37
C PHE A 143 -22.01 10.75 -0.49
N ILE A 144 -21.71 11.26 -1.69
CA ILE A 144 -20.56 12.13 -1.92
C ILE A 144 -20.61 13.36 -1.00
N ARG A 145 -21.75 14.06 -0.96
CA ARG A 145 -21.90 15.27 -0.13
C ARG A 145 -21.70 15.00 1.36
N THR A 146 -22.28 13.92 1.87
CA THR A 146 -22.23 13.57 3.30
C THR A 146 -20.82 13.11 3.69
N THR A 147 -20.18 12.30 2.85
CA THR A 147 -18.81 11.81 3.06
C THR A 147 -17.81 12.96 3.05
N ARG A 148 -17.87 13.89 2.09
CA ARG A 148 -17.00 15.08 2.07
C ARG A 148 -17.09 15.87 3.37
N LYS A 149 -18.32 16.06 3.86
CA LYS A 149 -18.56 16.72 5.15
C LYS A 149 -17.91 15.96 6.30
N ARG A 150 -18.10 14.64 6.38
CA ARG A 150 -17.49 13.82 7.45
C ARG A 150 -15.96 13.85 7.43
N ILE A 151 -15.36 13.80 6.25
CA ILE A 151 -13.90 13.95 6.08
C ILE A 151 -13.45 15.32 6.58
N ALA A 152 -14.08 16.39 6.11
CA ALA A 152 -13.75 17.75 6.52
C ALA A 152 -13.89 17.93 8.05
N ASP A 153 -15.00 17.46 8.62
CA ASP A 153 -15.28 17.52 10.06
C ASP A 153 -14.22 16.71 10.86
N PHE A 154 -13.81 15.53 10.37
CA PHE A 154 -12.78 14.71 11.01
C PHE A 154 -11.44 15.45 11.08
N TYR A 155 -10.91 15.93 9.96
CA TYR A 155 -9.63 16.62 9.96
C TYR A 155 -9.70 17.95 10.70
N GLN A 156 -10.78 18.71 10.55
CA GLN A 156 -10.97 19.95 11.31
C GLN A 156 -10.91 19.73 12.84
N GLN A 157 -11.45 18.62 13.34
CA GLN A 157 -11.45 18.31 14.77
C GLN A 157 -10.11 17.70 15.25
N ASN A 158 -9.44 16.93 14.38
CA ASN A 158 -8.30 16.10 14.78
C ASN A 158 -6.92 16.66 14.35
N CYS A 159 -6.86 17.66 13.47
CA CYS A 159 -5.59 18.26 13.03
C CYS A 159 -4.63 18.63 14.18
N PRO A 160 -5.07 19.30 15.27
CA PRO A 160 -4.19 19.60 16.40
C PRO A 160 -3.60 18.35 17.07
N VAL A 161 -4.39 17.27 17.15
CA VAL A 161 -3.94 15.99 17.76
C VAL A 161 -2.94 15.29 16.84
N ILE A 162 -3.20 15.26 15.54
CA ILE A 162 -2.31 14.67 14.53
C ILE A 162 -0.96 15.39 14.57
N ILE A 163 -0.97 16.72 14.49
CA ILE A 163 0.25 17.52 14.55
C ILE A 163 0.97 17.32 15.88
N LYS A 164 0.25 17.33 17.00
CA LYS A 164 0.89 17.15 18.31
C LYS A 164 1.57 15.80 18.46
N LYS A 165 0.97 14.74 17.96
CA LYS A 165 1.58 13.41 17.97
C LYS A 165 2.81 13.34 17.07
N ALA A 166 2.80 14.00 15.91
CA ALA A 166 3.98 14.11 15.06
C ALA A 166 5.12 14.87 15.76
N GLU A 167 4.83 15.98 16.45
CA GLU A 167 5.82 16.70 17.25
C GLU A 167 6.46 15.82 18.33
N VAL A 168 5.67 15.01 19.03
CA VAL A 168 6.19 14.07 20.04
C VAL A 168 7.15 13.05 19.42
N LEU A 169 6.85 12.54 18.22
CA LEU A 169 7.75 11.64 17.50
C LEU A 169 9.05 12.35 17.08
N ILE A 170 8.96 13.62 16.65
CA ILE A 170 10.12 14.44 16.31
C ILE A 170 11.02 14.68 17.53
N ASP A 171 10.43 15.02 18.67
CA ASP A 171 11.15 15.27 19.93
C ASP A 171 11.83 13.99 20.46
N ALA A 172 11.26 12.82 20.15
CA ALA A 172 11.84 11.51 20.43
C ALA A 172 12.95 11.09 19.43
N GLY A 173 13.23 11.91 18.40
CA GLY A 173 14.19 11.58 17.34
C GLY A 173 13.68 10.57 16.30
N LEU A 174 12.41 10.16 16.40
CA LEU A 174 11.73 9.24 15.49
C LEU A 174 11.20 10.00 14.26
N LEU A 175 12.16 10.53 13.48
CA LEU A 175 11.87 11.43 12.37
C LEU A 175 11.12 10.74 11.21
N ASN A 176 11.43 9.48 10.93
CA ASN A 176 10.77 8.71 9.87
C ASN A 176 9.31 8.42 10.24
N GLU A 177 9.08 8.02 11.48
CA GLU A 177 7.75 7.72 12.02
C GLU A 177 6.89 8.99 12.07
N ALA A 178 7.49 10.12 12.42
CA ALA A 178 6.82 11.42 12.36
C ALA A 178 6.42 11.78 10.93
N ALA A 179 7.32 11.57 9.96
CA ALA A 179 7.04 11.83 8.56
C ALA A 179 5.92 10.92 8.03
N ASP A 180 6.01 9.61 8.27
CA ASP A 180 5.01 8.62 7.87
C ASP A 180 3.63 8.97 8.46
N TYR A 181 3.57 9.35 9.73
CA TYR A 181 2.33 9.75 10.40
C TYR A 181 1.71 11.02 9.78
N LEU A 182 2.53 11.97 9.37
CA LEU A 182 2.11 13.22 8.74
C LEU A 182 1.70 13.04 7.27
N PHE A 183 2.31 12.11 6.54
CA PHE A 183 1.98 11.82 5.14
C PHE A 183 0.56 11.28 4.94
N ILE A 184 -0.10 10.83 6.00
CA ILE A 184 -1.51 10.41 5.99
C ILE A 184 -2.44 11.62 5.79
N VAL A 185 -2.00 12.84 6.15
CA VAL A 185 -2.82 14.06 6.08
C VAL A 185 -2.97 14.52 4.62
N PRO A 186 -4.19 14.58 4.08
CA PRO A 186 -4.39 14.86 2.66
C PRO A 186 -4.24 16.34 2.31
N GLU A 187 -3.81 16.65 1.08
CA GLU A 187 -3.60 18.03 0.62
C GLU A 187 -4.87 18.91 0.64
N THR A 188 -6.02 18.27 0.72
CA THR A 188 -7.33 18.89 0.59
C THR A 188 -7.92 19.35 1.93
N VAL A 189 -7.24 19.08 3.05
CA VAL A 189 -7.72 19.42 4.40
C VAL A 189 -7.04 20.67 4.97
N PRO A 190 -7.69 21.42 5.88
CA PRO A 190 -7.21 22.76 6.28
C PRO A 190 -5.83 22.83 6.93
N CYS A 191 -5.36 21.77 7.59
CA CYS A 191 -4.05 21.77 8.26
C CYS A 191 -2.89 21.28 7.39
N TYR A 192 -3.11 21.03 6.09
CA TYR A 192 -2.07 20.48 5.24
C TYR A 192 -0.83 21.38 5.14
N ASP A 193 -1.00 22.71 5.07
CA ASP A 193 0.13 23.64 5.01
C ASP A 193 1.04 23.57 6.25
N GLU A 194 0.42 23.38 7.43
CA GLU A 194 1.16 23.20 8.69
C GLU A 194 1.89 21.86 8.71
N VAL A 195 1.22 20.79 8.28
CA VAL A 195 1.82 19.46 8.12
C VAL A 195 3.01 19.50 7.15
N LEU A 196 2.86 20.14 6.00
CA LEU A 196 3.92 20.31 5.01
C LEU A 196 5.11 21.07 5.59
N GLY A 197 4.86 22.12 6.38
CA GLY A 197 5.90 22.86 7.10
C GLY A 197 6.69 21.98 8.09
N ILE A 198 6.03 21.01 8.74
CA ILE A 198 6.68 20.06 9.64
C ILE A 198 7.49 19.02 8.85
N LEU A 199 6.92 18.45 7.79
CA LEU A 199 7.62 17.50 6.90
C LEU A 199 8.91 18.11 6.32
N GLN A 200 8.88 19.38 5.92
CA GLN A 200 10.08 20.10 5.46
C GLN A 200 11.14 20.28 6.56
N LYS A 201 10.75 20.44 7.83
CA LYS A 201 11.69 20.51 8.96
C LYS A 201 12.32 19.15 9.23
N ILE A 202 11.55 18.07 9.10
CA ILE A 202 12.04 16.69 9.23
C ILE A 202 13.11 16.42 8.17
N GLY A 203 12.82 16.68 6.88
CA GLY A 203 13.76 16.44 5.79
C GLY A 203 15.05 17.28 5.85
N LYS A 204 15.06 18.41 6.58
CA LYS A 204 16.29 19.20 6.84
C LYS A 204 17.13 18.67 8.00
N ARG A 205 16.57 17.80 8.85
CA ARG A 205 17.21 17.23 10.03
C ARG A 205 17.77 15.83 9.79
N GLU A 206 17.36 15.15 8.71
CA GLU A 206 18.03 13.93 8.27
C GLU A 206 19.51 14.26 7.96
N PRO A 207 20.47 13.55 8.57
CA PRO A 207 21.86 13.69 8.19
C PRO A 207 21.98 13.34 6.70
N GLN A 208 22.46 14.29 5.89
CA GLN A 208 22.90 13.93 4.55
C GLN A 208 24.00 12.87 4.70
N GLU A 209 23.75 11.67 4.18
CA GLU A 209 24.76 10.64 4.04
C GLU A 209 25.95 11.28 3.31
N SER A 210 27.07 11.44 4.02
CA SER A 210 28.27 12.02 3.42
C SER A 210 28.67 11.19 2.20
N PRO A 211 29.19 11.80 1.12
CA PRO A 211 29.58 11.04 -0.05
C PRO A 211 30.61 10.00 0.37
N VAL A 212 30.29 8.72 0.21
CA VAL A 212 31.25 7.64 0.32
C VAL A 212 32.34 7.93 -0.71
N THR A 213 33.53 8.26 -0.22
CA THR A 213 34.72 8.35 -1.06
C THR A 213 34.93 6.94 -1.63
N PRO A 214 34.96 6.73 -2.95
CA PRO A 214 35.14 5.40 -3.51
C PRO A 214 36.44 4.80 -3.01
N GLU A 215 36.34 3.65 -2.35
CA GLU A 215 37.47 2.78 -2.09
C GLU A 215 38.10 2.42 -3.45
N PRO A 216 39.43 2.56 -3.64
CA PRO A 216 40.05 2.30 -4.92
C PRO A 216 39.91 0.81 -5.25
N ALA A 217 39.51 0.54 -6.50
CA ALA A 217 39.24 -0.79 -7.02
C ALA A 217 40.44 -1.75 -6.84
N PRO A 218 40.20 -3.05 -6.61
CA PRO A 218 41.27 -4.04 -6.61
C PRO A 218 41.85 -4.16 -8.02
N GLU A 219 43.17 -4.03 -8.15
CA GLU A 219 43.88 -4.29 -9.40
C GLU A 219 43.71 -5.76 -9.81
N GLU A 220 43.34 -5.95 -11.08
CA GLU A 220 43.21 -7.22 -11.78
C GLU A 220 44.60 -7.89 -11.93
N PRO A 221 44.80 -9.16 -11.52
CA PRO A 221 46.11 -9.80 -11.65
C PRO A 221 46.35 -10.26 -13.09
N ALA A 222 47.47 -9.82 -13.66
CA ALA A 222 47.94 -10.25 -14.96
C ALA A 222 48.32 -11.75 -14.98
N SER A 223 48.02 -12.39 -16.11
CA SER A 223 48.29 -13.80 -16.45
C SER A 223 49.79 -14.13 -16.53
N PRO A 224 50.21 -15.41 -16.38
CA PRO A 224 51.60 -15.78 -16.09
C PRO A 224 52.41 -16.22 -17.32
N GLU A 225 53.74 -16.07 -17.24
CA GLU A 225 54.74 -16.78 -18.05
C GLU A 225 55.99 -17.09 -17.19
N PRO A 226 56.89 -18.02 -17.57
CA PRO A 226 57.17 -19.22 -16.78
C PRO A 226 58.52 -19.21 -16.02
N ALA A 227 58.62 -20.19 -15.11
CA ALA A 227 59.74 -20.53 -14.21
C ALA A 227 61.08 -20.82 -14.95
N PRO A 228 62.26 -20.81 -14.27
CA PRO A 228 62.65 -21.77 -13.22
C PRO A 228 63.39 -21.05 -12.04
N GLU A 229 63.88 -21.62 -10.93
CA GLU A 229 64.53 -22.89 -10.66
C GLU A 229 64.68 -23.04 -9.11
N VAL A 230 64.27 -24.19 -8.58
CA VAL A 230 64.83 -25.01 -7.47
C VAL A 230 65.58 -24.32 -6.31
N GLN A 231 65.12 -24.55 -5.05
CA GLN A 231 65.80 -25.34 -3.98
C GLN A 231 65.15 -25.17 -2.59
N PRO A 232 65.31 -26.13 -1.66
CA PRO A 232 64.20 -26.59 -0.81
C PRO A 232 64.38 -26.37 0.70
N THR A 233 63.24 -26.31 1.43
CA THR A 233 63.03 -26.74 2.84
C THR A 233 63.90 -26.05 3.92
N PRO A 234 63.72 -26.24 5.26
CA PRO A 234 62.86 -27.18 6.01
C PRO A 234 62.04 -26.53 7.19
N VAL A 235 60.89 -27.11 7.61
CA VAL A 235 60.66 -27.84 8.91
C VAL A 235 60.53 -26.89 10.12
N ALA A 236 59.65 -27.00 11.12
CA ALA A 236 58.96 -28.10 11.81
C ALA A 236 57.80 -27.48 12.62
N GLU A 237 56.59 -28.06 12.67
CA GLU A 237 56.04 -28.86 13.80
C GLU A 237 55.40 -28.01 14.95
N PRO A 238 54.61 -28.59 15.88
CA PRO A 238 53.34 -29.29 15.64
C PRO A 238 52.24 -28.97 16.70
N VAL A 239 50.99 -29.31 16.34
CA VAL A 239 49.97 -30.02 17.16
C VAL A 239 49.82 -29.67 18.66
N THR A 240 48.61 -29.27 19.08
CA THR A 240 47.92 -29.94 20.21
C THR A 240 46.42 -29.69 20.24
N SER A 241 45.70 -30.77 20.55
CA SER A 241 44.26 -30.99 20.73
C SER A 241 44.16 -31.99 21.90
N PRO A 242 42.99 -32.32 22.48
CA PRO A 242 41.83 -31.53 22.96
C PRO A 242 41.55 -31.84 24.46
N GLU A 243 40.52 -31.25 25.07
CA GLU A 243 39.63 -31.97 26.02
C GLU A 243 38.27 -31.25 26.22
N PRO A 244 37.19 -31.99 26.57
CA PRO A 244 35.80 -31.62 26.31
C PRO A 244 35.06 -31.09 27.55
N VAL A 245 34.07 -30.21 27.35
CA VAL A 245 33.08 -29.89 28.39
C VAL A 245 31.67 -29.78 27.80
N VAL A 246 30.88 -30.79 28.13
CA VAL A 246 29.44 -30.81 28.47
C VAL A 246 28.49 -29.88 27.71
N VAL A 247 27.68 -30.57 26.89
CA VAL A 247 26.47 -30.13 26.16
C VAL A 247 25.43 -29.54 27.12
N GLN A 248 25.11 -28.25 26.95
CA GLN A 248 23.74 -27.77 27.14
C GLN A 248 23.01 -27.93 25.81
N PRO A 249 21.68 -28.12 25.76
CA PRO A 249 20.94 -28.04 24.50
C PRO A 249 20.98 -26.58 24.05
N GLU A 250 22.05 -26.25 23.34
CA GLU A 250 22.19 -25.01 22.61
C GLU A 250 21.03 -25.02 21.62
N LYS A 251 20.09 -24.09 21.83
CA LYS A 251 19.13 -23.69 20.81
C LYS A 251 19.99 -23.41 19.58
N SER A 252 19.95 -24.32 18.60
CA SER A 252 20.84 -24.22 17.43
C SER A 252 20.76 -22.78 16.94
N PRO A 253 21.90 -22.07 16.83
CA PRO A 253 21.89 -20.66 16.46
C PRO A 253 21.09 -20.56 15.16
N LEU A 254 20.06 -19.71 15.16
CA LEU A 254 19.22 -19.53 14.00
C LEU A 254 20.14 -19.24 12.81
N PRO A 255 19.94 -19.91 11.67
CA PRO A 255 20.83 -19.76 10.53
C PRO A 255 20.88 -18.28 10.12
N GLU A 256 22.08 -17.78 9.81
CA GLU A 256 22.29 -16.36 9.53
C GLU A 256 21.40 -15.87 8.38
N CYS A 257 20.77 -14.71 8.59
CA CYS A 257 19.97 -14.04 7.57
C CYS A 257 20.89 -13.49 6.47
N LYS A 258 20.72 -13.96 5.24
CA LYS A 258 21.54 -13.55 4.08
C LYS A 258 20.67 -12.88 3.04
N ILE A 259 21.01 -11.65 2.67
CA ILE A 259 20.29 -10.85 1.68
C ILE A 259 21.17 -10.70 0.44
N SER A 260 20.60 -10.93 -0.75
CA SER A 260 21.24 -10.64 -2.02
C SER A 260 20.31 -9.85 -2.94
N VAL A 261 20.88 -8.93 -3.72
CA VAL A 261 20.17 -8.11 -4.70
C VAL A 261 20.82 -8.34 -6.06
N SER A 262 20.03 -8.68 -7.08
CA SER A 262 20.55 -9.07 -8.41
C SER A 262 20.98 -7.91 -9.29
N CYS A 263 20.84 -6.67 -8.82
CA CYS A 263 21.03 -5.44 -9.58
C CYS A 263 21.93 -4.47 -8.83
N ASN A 264 22.66 -3.64 -9.58
CA ASN A 264 23.55 -2.62 -9.01
C ASN A 264 22.86 -1.26 -8.79
N ASP A 265 21.72 -1.04 -9.44
CA ASP A 265 20.95 0.21 -9.43
C ASP A 265 19.80 0.23 -8.41
N LEU A 266 19.81 -0.73 -7.48
CA LEU A 266 18.85 -0.86 -6.39
C LEU A 266 19.57 -1.11 -5.07
N SER A 267 19.32 -0.25 -4.09
CA SER A 267 19.67 -0.51 -2.69
C SER A 267 18.45 -1.01 -1.92
N PHE A 268 18.68 -1.99 -1.04
CA PHE A 268 17.65 -2.67 -0.27
C PHE A 268 18.04 -2.71 1.21
N GLU A 269 17.07 -2.41 2.08
CA GLU A 269 17.22 -2.46 3.54
C GLU A 269 16.01 -3.22 4.11
N LEU A 270 16.28 -4.29 4.85
CA LEU A 270 15.25 -4.97 5.64
C LEU A 270 15.07 -4.20 6.95
N VAL A 271 13.82 -3.84 7.28
CA VAL A 271 13.51 -3.08 8.50
C VAL A 271 12.96 -3.99 9.59
N SER A 272 11.94 -4.79 9.30
CA SER A 272 11.39 -5.76 10.26
C SER A 272 10.68 -6.94 9.59
N CYS A 273 10.49 -8.00 10.36
CA CYS A 273 9.73 -9.19 9.99
C CYS A 273 8.98 -9.70 11.23
N GLU A 274 7.68 -9.43 11.29
CA GLU A 274 6.86 -9.64 12.48
C GLU A 274 5.71 -10.60 12.19
N GLY A 275 5.56 -11.61 13.04
CA GLY A 275 4.43 -12.54 12.99
C GLY A 275 3.29 -12.09 13.90
N ASN A 276 2.04 -12.34 13.50
CA ASN A 276 0.85 -12.14 14.31
C ASN A 276 0.07 -13.45 14.37
N GLU A 277 0.09 -14.11 15.54
CA GLU A 277 -0.56 -15.42 15.73
C GLU A 277 -2.08 -15.33 15.56
N THR A 278 -2.70 -14.24 16.05
CA THR A 278 -4.16 -14.06 16.00
C THR A 278 -4.66 -13.81 14.58
N ALA A 279 -3.87 -13.11 13.76
CA ALA A 279 -4.20 -12.80 12.38
C ALA A 279 -3.69 -13.86 11.38
N GLU A 280 -3.00 -14.90 11.87
CA GLU A 280 -2.33 -15.93 11.06
C GLU A 280 -1.53 -15.30 9.91
N SER A 281 -0.71 -14.30 10.23
CA SER A 281 0.02 -13.52 9.23
C SER A 281 1.43 -13.15 9.64
N ILE A 282 2.29 -12.92 8.65
CA ILE A 282 3.64 -12.35 8.83
C ILE A 282 3.73 -11.06 8.02
N ARG A 283 4.25 -9.99 8.61
CA ARG A 283 4.51 -8.70 7.98
C ARG A 283 6.00 -8.47 7.83
N VAL A 284 6.46 -8.34 6.60
CA VAL A 284 7.84 -7.99 6.25
C VAL A 284 7.88 -6.53 5.82
N TYR A 285 8.58 -5.68 6.57
CA TYR A 285 8.79 -4.28 6.21
C TYR A 285 10.21 -4.08 5.67
N ALA A 286 10.31 -3.51 4.47
CA ALA A 286 11.58 -3.25 3.81
C ALA A 286 11.58 -1.89 3.10
N ARG A 287 12.77 -1.32 2.91
CA ARG A 287 13.01 -0.08 2.17
C ARG A 287 13.79 -0.35 0.90
N PHE A 288 13.37 0.33 -0.17
CA PHE A 288 13.96 0.23 -1.49
C PHE A 288 14.41 1.60 -1.96
N THR A 289 15.64 1.71 -2.45
CA THR A 289 16.19 2.96 -2.97
C THR A 289 16.68 2.74 -4.38
N ASN A 290 16.08 3.44 -5.34
CA ASN A 290 16.59 3.46 -6.70
C ASN A 290 17.87 4.28 -6.75
N THR A 291 19.00 3.67 -7.11
CA THR A 291 20.29 4.35 -7.27
C THR A 291 20.62 4.62 -8.74
N GLY A 292 19.85 4.05 -9.67
CA GLY A 292 19.92 4.28 -11.12
C GLY A 292 19.22 5.57 -11.59
N VAL A 293 19.47 5.94 -12.85
CA VAL A 293 18.99 7.22 -13.46
C VAL A 293 17.82 7.01 -14.44
N THR A 294 17.51 5.77 -14.82
CA THR A 294 16.71 5.46 -16.01
C THR A 294 15.21 5.36 -15.74
N ASN A 295 14.77 4.88 -14.56
CA ASN A 295 13.35 4.68 -14.26
C ASN A 295 12.95 5.29 -12.91
N ASN A 296 12.12 6.33 -12.91
CA ASN A 296 11.57 6.93 -11.68
C ASN A 296 10.34 6.17 -11.13
N SER A 297 10.11 4.95 -11.58
CA SER A 297 9.08 4.08 -11.07
C SER A 297 9.44 2.62 -11.26
N ALA A 298 9.09 1.76 -10.29
CA ALA A 298 9.25 0.33 -10.40
C ALA A 298 8.08 -0.45 -9.81
N THR A 299 7.84 -1.64 -10.34
CA THR A 299 6.88 -2.60 -9.81
C THR A 299 7.57 -3.41 -8.72
N ILE A 300 7.21 -3.17 -7.47
CA ILE A 300 7.74 -3.90 -6.31
C ILE A 300 6.74 -5.02 -5.97
N ARG A 301 7.20 -6.24 -5.69
CA ARG A 301 6.37 -7.39 -5.29
C ARG A 301 7.13 -8.35 -4.41
N MET A 302 6.43 -9.07 -3.55
CA MET A 302 6.90 -10.34 -3.01
C MET A 302 6.35 -11.46 -3.91
N THR A 303 7.22 -12.34 -4.38
CA THR A 303 6.88 -13.40 -5.34
C THR A 303 6.93 -14.79 -4.72
N SER A 304 7.70 -14.97 -3.63
CA SER A 304 7.80 -16.24 -2.93
C SER A 304 8.16 -16.04 -1.46
N ALA A 305 7.63 -16.88 -0.59
CA ALA A 305 8.07 -17.07 0.78
C ALA A 305 7.89 -18.55 1.15
N ILE A 306 8.92 -19.15 1.74
CA ILE A 306 8.95 -20.57 2.09
C ILE A 306 9.40 -20.70 3.54
N ASP A 307 8.68 -21.52 4.32
CA ASP A 307 9.03 -21.82 5.71
C ASP A 307 10.15 -22.89 5.82
N PRO A 308 10.59 -23.26 7.03
CA PRO A 308 11.59 -24.30 7.26
C PRO A 308 11.17 -25.71 6.84
N ASP A 309 9.87 -25.98 6.84
CA ASP A 309 9.30 -27.28 6.48
C ASP A 309 9.06 -27.41 4.95
N GLY A 310 9.33 -26.34 4.20
CA GLY A 310 9.20 -26.30 2.74
C GLY A 310 7.81 -25.90 2.25
N ALA A 311 6.92 -25.43 3.14
CA ALA A 311 5.62 -24.92 2.75
C ALA A 311 5.77 -23.55 2.06
N THR A 312 5.25 -23.45 0.85
CA THR A 312 5.26 -22.20 0.07
C THR A 312 4.00 -21.41 0.36
N PHE A 313 4.16 -20.20 0.87
CA PHE A 313 3.06 -19.25 0.95
C PHE A 313 2.76 -18.71 -0.45
N THR A 314 1.48 -18.56 -0.77
CA THR A 314 1.03 -18.06 -2.10
C THR A 314 0.15 -16.83 -1.99
N ASN A 315 -0.26 -16.49 -0.76
CA ASN A 315 -1.16 -15.39 -0.48
C ASN A 315 -0.38 -14.17 0.04
N PHE A 316 0.17 -13.41 -0.91
CA PHE A 316 0.91 -12.19 -0.63
C PHE A 316 0.03 -10.97 -0.81
N SER A 317 0.03 -10.12 0.20
CA SER A 317 -0.67 -8.86 0.23
C SER A 317 0.38 -7.76 0.39
N GLN A 318 0.55 -6.90 -0.61
CA GLN A 318 1.45 -5.76 -0.49
C GLN A 318 0.76 -4.66 0.29
N ILE A 319 1.13 -4.49 1.54
CA ILE A 319 0.62 -3.44 2.38
C ILE A 319 1.55 -2.25 2.16
N GLU A 320 1.12 -1.21 1.43
CA GLU A 320 1.76 0.10 1.67
C GLU A 320 1.66 0.39 3.17
N THR A 321 2.58 1.16 3.78
CA THR A 321 2.76 1.48 5.22
C THR A 321 1.53 2.05 5.96
N ASN A 322 0.34 1.63 5.54
CA ASN A 322 -0.80 2.45 5.17
C ASN A 322 -2.04 1.62 4.68
N GLY A 323 -2.03 0.27 4.75
CA GLY A 323 -3.27 -0.52 4.70
C GLY A 323 -3.99 -0.66 3.35
N CYS A 324 -3.37 -0.35 2.22
CA CYS A 324 -3.89 -0.74 0.90
C CYS A 324 -3.10 -1.90 0.30
N THR A 325 -3.79 -3.03 0.04
CA THR A 325 -3.27 -4.08 -0.82
C THR A 325 -3.27 -3.60 -2.26
N SER A 326 -2.15 -3.07 -2.74
CA SER A 326 -2.04 -2.65 -4.12
C SER A 326 -1.02 -3.48 -4.86
N TRP A 327 -1.50 -4.19 -5.88
CA TRP A 327 -0.70 -4.57 -7.04
C TRP A 327 -0.35 -3.29 -7.83
N THR A 328 0.41 -2.36 -7.24
CA THR A 328 0.76 -1.11 -7.91
C THR A 328 1.88 -1.38 -8.90
N TYR A 329 1.51 -1.57 -10.16
CA TYR A 329 2.43 -1.33 -11.27
C TYR A 329 2.92 0.13 -11.20
N GLY A 330 4.23 0.35 -11.27
CA GLY A 330 4.81 1.70 -11.34
C GLY A 330 4.83 2.50 -10.04
N ASN A 331 5.26 1.89 -8.92
CA ASN A 331 5.56 2.63 -7.67
C ASN A 331 6.60 3.70 -8.00
N LYS A 332 6.31 4.98 -7.73
CA LYS A 332 7.29 6.04 -7.96
C LYS A 332 8.51 5.77 -7.10
N MET A 333 9.68 5.61 -7.73
CA MET A 333 10.97 5.43 -7.08
C MET A 333 11.96 6.47 -7.64
N PRO A 334 11.84 7.75 -7.25
CA PRO A 334 12.80 8.76 -7.65
C PRO A 334 14.21 8.37 -7.17
N LYS A 335 15.23 8.68 -7.96
CA LYS A 335 16.63 8.37 -7.62
C LYS A 335 16.99 8.91 -6.24
N GLY A 336 17.58 8.06 -5.40
CA GLY A 336 18.07 8.40 -4.06
C GLY A 336 16.99 8.49 -2.98
N VAL A 337 15.71 8.29 -3.32
CA VAL A 337 14.61 8.31 -2.34
C VAL A 337 14.40 6.90 -1.79
N ARG A 338 14.44 6.78 -0.45
CA ARG A 338 14.14 5.53 0.26
C ARG A 338 12.62 5.34 0.33
N ILE A 339 12.13 4.20 -0.12
CA ILE A 339 10.69 3.92 -0.15
C ILE A 339 10.39 2.66 0.65
N GLY A 340 9.64 2.84 1.73
CA GLY A 340 9.15 1.75 2.56
C GLY A 340 7.99 0.98 1.91
N LYS A 341 8.02 -0.35 2.01
CA LYS A 341 6.93 -1.25 1.62
C LYS A 341 6.78 -2.35 2.65
N VAL A 342 5.53 -2.62 3.05
CA VAL A 342 5.18 -3.76 3.89
C VAL A 342 4.60 -4.86 3.00
N PHE A 343 4.96 -6.10 3.29
CA PHE A 343 4.42 -7.27 2.64
C PHE A 343 3.80 -8.15 3.72
N GLU A 344 2.52 -8.43 3.60
CA GLU A 344 1.81 -9.34 4.49
C GLU A 344 1.62 -10.69 3.80
N ILE A 345 2.16 -11.73 4.44
CA ILE A 345 1.96 -13.12 4.11
C ILE A 345 0.78 -13.60 4.96
N LYS A 346 -0.30 -14.05 4.32
CA LYS A 346 -1.52 -14.50 5.02
C LYS A 346 -1.64 -16.03 5.04
N GLY A 347 -2.33 -16.55 6.05
CA GLY A 347 -2.60 -17.98 6.20
C GLY A 347 -1.44 -18.74 6.85
N VAL A 348 -0.65 -18.07 7.67
CA VAL A 348 0.42 -18.66 8.47
C VAL A 348 -0.19 -19.22 9.75
N SER A 349 -0.79 -20.40 9.65
CA SER A 349 -1.51 -21.05 10.76
C SER A 349 -0.58 -21.67 11.81
N THR A 350 0.68 -21.92 11.46
CA THR A 350 1.70 -22.45 12.38
C THR A 350 2.86 -21.46 12.44
N PRO A 351 3.18 -20.90 13.63
CA PRO A 351 4.30 -19.99 13.78
C PRO A 351 5.63 -20.63 13.41
N CYS A 352 6.40 -19.98 12.53
CA CYS A 352 7.75 -20.39 12.14
C CYS A 352 8.80 -19.39 12.66
N ALA A 353 9.91 -19.88 13.20
CA ALA A 353 10.95 -19.00 13.74
C ALA A 353 11.69 -18.20 12.65
N THR A 354 11.71 -18.73 11.42
CA THR A 354 12.33 -18.11 10.24
C THR A 354 11.50 -18.39 9.00
N LEU A 355 11.64 -17.54 7.98
CA LEU A 355 11.34 -17.87 6.59
C LEU A 355 12.65 -18.29 5.93
N SER A 356 12.74 -19.53 5.47
CA SER A 356 13.94 -20.10 4.84
C SER A 356 14.32 -19.38 3.55
N TYR A 357 13.31 -18.91 2.83
CA TYR A 357 13.47 -18.23 1.56
C TYR A 357 12.38 -17.17 1.38
N VAL A 358 12.78 -15.97 0.98
CA VAL A 358 11.87 -14.91 0.51
C VAL A 358 12.43 -14.34 -0.79
N GLU A 359 11.57 -14.25 -1.80
CA GLU A 359 11.89 -13.56 -3.06
C GLU A 359 10.99 -12.33 -3.21
N MET A 360 11.62 -11.20 -3.52
CA MET A 360 10.95 -9.98 -3.93
C MET A 360 11.47 -9.53 -5.30
N THR A 361 10.60 -8.95 -6.12
CA THR A 361 10.94 -8.37 -7.43
C THR A 361 10.71 -6.88 -7.44
N VAL A 362 11.68 -6.12 -7.96
CA VAL A 362 11.58 -4.69 -8.27
C VAL A 362 11.84 -4.53 -9.77
N ASP A 363 10.77 -4.50 -10.58
CA ASP A 363 10.83 -4.69 -12.03
C ASP A 363 11.68 -5.92 -12.43
N ASN A 364 12.88 -5.71 -12.99
CA ASN A 364 13.79 -6.76 -13.43
C ASN A 364 14.78 -7.20 -12.34
N CYS A 365 14.76 -6.56 -11.17
CA CYS A 365 15.64 -6.83 -10.06
C CYS A 365 15.03 -7.82 -9.08
N LYS A 366 15.84 -8.75 -8.59
CA LYS A 366 15.47 -9.71 -7.56
C LYS A 366 16.16 -9.38 -6.26
N VAL A 367 15.41 -9.38 -5.17
CA VAL A 367 15.92 -9.41 -3.81
C VAL A 367 15.62 -10.79 -3.24
N ILE A 368 16.65 -11.50 -2.80
CA ILE A 368 16.54 -12.83 -2.22
C ILE A 368 17.03 -12.76 -0.79
N ILE A 369 16.20 -13.23 0.14
CA ILE A 369 16.52 -13.33 1.56
C ILE A 369 16.48 -14.79 1.98
N HIS A 370 17.56 -15.28 2.54
CA HIS A 370 17.63 -16.59 3.18
C HIS A 370 17.60 -16.45 4.70
N ASN A 371 16.88 -17.35 5.35
CA ASN A 371 16.80 -17.45 6.82
C ASN A 371 16.36 -16.15 7.50
N LEU A 372 15.30 -15.51 6.98
CA LEU A 372 14.74 -14.29 7.56
C LEU A 372 14.08 -14.61 8.92
N PRO A 373 14.59 -14.12 10.06
CA PRO A 373 13.95 -14.36 11.36
C PRO A 373 12.57 -13.70 11.42
N VAL A 374 11.64 -14.35 12.12
CA VAL A 374 10.29 -13.83 12.37
C VAL A 374 10.11 -13.57 13.86
N ASP A 375 9.83 -12.33 14.22
CA ASP A 375 9.52 -11.93 15.59
C ASP A 375 8.00 -11.99 15.81
N TRP A 376 7.52 -13.05 16.47
CA TRP A 376 6.09 -13.25 16.73
C TRP A 376 5.61 -12.38 17.89
N LYS A 377 4.46 -11.73 17.68
CA LYS A 377 3.79 -10.83 18.63
C LYS A 377 2.42 -11.34 19.05
#